data_AF-A0A7G9QVX0-F1
#
_entry.id   AF-A0A7G9QVX0-F1
#
_cell.length_a   1.000
_cell.length_b   1.000
_cell.length_c   1.000
_cell.angle_alpha   90.00
_cell.angle_beta   90.00
_cell.angle_gamma   90.00
#
_symmetry.space_group_name_H-M   'P 1'
#
loop_
_entity.id
_entity.type
_entity.pdbx_description
1 polymer ?
#
loop_
_entity_poly.entity_id
_entity_poly.type
_entity_poly.pdbx_seq_one_letter_code
_entity_poly.pdbx_strand_id
1 'polypeptide(L)'
;MNKIALFALLLSASTASQAGSVEDLSAVLNGRIGSSSEDRRHDVNQDIGITKIRIGCKGDTLESNVQITGVSGKLEGDTAVMSVTYSGSYTRQGWDIPCQKISSNLGGVENRNVSGTYQFRVTGKAFQKPTITWGSGSGFGEVADAGHDSNVFAVRAVQNAIASAF
;
A
#
# COMPACT_ATOMS: atom_id res chain seq x y z
N MET A 1 57.24 43.94 -6.80
CA MET A 1 56.08 43.14 -7.24
C MET A 1 56.08 41.85 -6.45
N ASN A 2 55.19 41.66 -5.48
CA ASN A 2 54.98 40.36 -4.83
C ASN A 2 53.48 40.21 -4.56
N LYS A 3 52.84 39.27 -5.28
CA LYS A 3 51.43 38.92 -5.09
C LYS A 3 51.36 37.77 -4.09
N ILE A 4 50.82 38.03 -2.90
CA ILE A 4 50.47 37.00 -1.92
C ILE A 4 49.10 36.46 -2.33
N ALA A 5 49.04 35.20 -2.75
CA ALA A 5 47.80 34.51 -3.01
C ALA A 5 47.21 34.02 -1.68
N LEU A 6 46.09 34.61 -1.26
CA LEU A 6 45.23 34.05 -0.22
C LEU A 6 44.50 32.83 -0.81
N PHE A 7 44.86 31.63 -0.37
CA PHE A 7 44.07 30.43 -0.61
C PHE A 7 42.97 30.36 0.45
N ALA A 8 41.75 30.76 0.08
CA ALA A 8 40.57 30.57 0.91
C ALA A 8 40.21 29.07 0.90
N LEU A 9 40.45 28.38 2.02
CA LEU A 9 39.85 27.07 2.27
C LEU A 9 38.35 27.26 2.45
N LEU A 10 37.58 26.94 1.40
CA LEU A 10 36.15 26.70 1.49
C LEU A 10 35.95 25.44 2.33
N LEU A 11 35.59 25.61 3.61
CA LEU A 11 34.96 24.55 4.40
C LEU A 11 33.59 24.28 3.77
N SER A 12 33.53 23.29 2.88
CA SER A 12 32.30 22.68 2.45
C SER A 12 31.65 22.04 3.69
N ALA A 13 30.68 22.74 4.29
CA ALA A 13 29.82 22.16 5.30
C ALA A 13 29.05 21.00 4.64
N SER A 14 29.54 19.78 4.82
CA SER A 14 28.80 18.57 4.52
C SER A 14 27.60 18.53 5.47
N THR A 15 26.44 18.94 4.97
CA THR A 15 25.17 18.69 5.62
C THR A 15 24.98 17.17 5.64
N ALA A 16 25.32 16.55 6.77
CA ALA A 16 24.90 15.20 7.06
C ALA A 16 23.36 15.19 7.02
N SER A 17 22.76 14.56 6.01
CA SER A 17 21.33 14.28 6.03
C SER A 17 21.12 13.22 7.11
N GLN A 18 20.76 13.68 8.30
CA GLN A 18 20.35 12.83 9.40
C GLN A 18 19.14 12.04 8.93
N ALA A 19 19.16 10.72 9.11
CA ALA A 19 17.96 9.91 8.94
C ALA A 19 16.87 10.55 9.80
N GLY A 20 15.76 10.95 9.19
CA GLY A 20 14.67 11.64 9.86
C GLY A 20 14.22 10.87 11.09
N SER A 21 13.87 11.62 12.14
CA SER A 21 13.34 11.09 13.38
C SER A 21 12.04 10.30 13.14
N VAL A 22 11.63 9.46 14.09
CA VAL A 22 10.37 8.70 13.98
C VAL A 22 9.17 9.67 13.87
N GLU A 23 9.30 10.84 14.46
CA GLU A 23 8.38 11.96 14.38
C GLU A 23 8.22 12.46 12.93
N ASP A 24 9.31 12.54 12.16
CA ASP A 24 9.27 12.93 10.75
C ASP A 24 8.54 11.87 9.91
N LEU A 25 8.78 10.59 10.18
CA LEU A 25 8.08 9.48 9.52
C LEU A 25 6.58 9.47 9.86
N SER A 26 6.24 9.78 11.11
CA SER A 26 4.85 9.91 11.54
C SER A 26 4.13 11.03 10.78
N ALA A 27 4.76 12.20 10.66
CA ALA A 27 4.20 13.33 9.91
C ALA A 27 4.03 13.03 8.42
N VAL A 28 4.93 12.25 7.82
CA VAL A 28 4.86 11.88 6.39
C VAL A 28 3.79 10.84 6.10
N LEU A 29 3.58 9.88 7.01
CA LEU A 29 2.72 8.72 6.78
C LEU A 29 1.28 8.96 7.25
N ASN A 30 1.08 9.76 8.30
CA ASN A 30 -0.25 9.97 8.83
C ASN A 30 -1.16 10.67 7.81
N GLY A 31 -2.36 10.15 7.63
CA GLY A 31 -3.32 10.64 6.64
C GLY A 31 -3.06 10.20 5.20
N ARG A 32 -1.96 9.47 4.91
CA ARG A 32 -1.74 8.94 3.56
C ARG A 32 -2.80 7.93 3.16
N ILE A 33 -3.15 7.99 1.89
CA ILE A 33 -4.13 7.10 1.27
C ILE A 33 -3.40 6.14 0.35
N GLY A 34 -3.83 4.88 0.35
CA GLY A 34 -3.40 3.89 -0.62
C GLY A 34 -4.58 3.07 -1.11
N SER A 35 -4.42 2.50 -2.29
CA SER A 35 -5.42 1.67 -2.92
C SER A 35 -4.80 0.38 -3.46
N SER A 36 -5.62 -0.67 -3.55
CA SER A 36 -5.26 -1.93 -4.20
C SER A 36 -6.49 -2.45 -4.94
N SER A 37 -6.30 -2.85 -6.20
CA SER A 37 -7.37 -3.42 -7.01
C SER A 37 -6.87 -4.59 -7.85
N GLU A 38 -7.79 -5.50 -8.16
CA GLU A 38 -7.52 -6.68 -8.98
C GLU A 38 -8.78 -7.02 -9.77
N ASP A 39 -8.60 -7.24 -11.07
CA ASP A 39 -9.66 -7.73 -11.96
C ASP A 39 -9.47 -9.23 -12.17
N ARG A 40 -10.31 -10.03 -11.50
CA ARG A 40 -10.35 -11.49 -11.62
C ARG A 40 -11.40 -11.95 -12.64
N ARG A 41 -11.90 -11.05 -13.49
CA ARG A 41 -12.79 -11.43 -14.59
C ARG A 41 -12.01 -12.21 -15.65
N HIS A 42 -12.67 -13.21 -16.22
CA HIS A 42 -12.17 -13.94 -17.38
C HIS A 42 -13.26 -14.01 -18.45
N ASP A 43 -12.81 -14.05 -19.71
CA ASP A 43 -13.69 -14.15 -20.86
C ASP A 43 -14.36 -15.52 -20.91
N VAL A 44 -15.67 -15.54 -21.15
CA VAL A 44 -16.41 -16.77 -21.42
C VAL A 44 -16.67 -16.86 -22.92
N ASN A 45 -16.26 -17.98 -23.50
CA ASN A 45 -16.42 -18.29 -24.91
C ASN A 45 -17.44 -19.41 -25.10
N GLN A 46 -18.21 -19.31 -26.18
CA GLN A 46 -19.06 -20.38 -26.68
C GLN A 46 -18.46 -20.94 -27.97
N ASP A 47 -18.43 -22.26 -28.08
CA ASP A 47 -18.02 -22.94 -29.31
C ASP A 47 -19.16 -22.85 -30.34
N ILE A 48 -18.84 -22.35 -31.52
CA ILE A 48 -19.71 -22.36 -32.70
C ILE A 48 -18.94 -23.02 -33.85
N GLY A 49 -19.07 -24.35 -33.96
CA GLY A 49 -18.29 -25.15 -34.90
C GLY A 49 -16.81 -25.19 -34.50
N ILE A 50 -15.93 -24.76 -35.41
CA ILE A 50 -14.48 -24.66 -35.17
C ILE A 50 -14.04 -23.30 -34.58
N THR A 51 -14.98 -22.37 -34.37
CA THR A 51 -14.69 -21.01 -33.91
C THR A 51 -15.19 -20.82 -32.49
N LYS A 52 -14.41 -20.09 -31.67
CA LYS A 52 -14.82 -19.63 -30.34
C LYS A 52 -15.29 -18.19 -30.43
N ILE A 53 -16.53 -17.93 -30.01
CA ILE A 53 -17.07 -16.58 -29.91
C ILE A 53 -17.17 -16.20 -28.44
N ARG A 54 -16.61 -15.04 -28.07
CA ARG A 54 -16.79 -14.48 -26.73
C ARG A 54 -18.25 -14.10 -26.52
N ILE A 55 -18.88 -14.70 -25.53
CA ILE A 55 -20.28 -14.45 -25.16
C ILE A 55 -20.42 -13.55 -23.93
N GLY A 56 -19.34 -13.36 -23.17
CA GLY A 56 -19.34 -12.50 -21.99
C GLY A 56 -18.09 -12.68 -21.15
N CYS A 57 -18.22 -12.46 -19.85
CA CYS A 57 -17.19 -12.67 -18.84
C CYS A 57 -17.83 -13.04 -17.52
N LYS A 58 -17.05 -13.70 -16.67
CA LYS A 58 -17.41 -14.09 -15.30
C LYS A 58 -16.26 -13.80 -14.35
N GLY A 59 -16.55 -13.71 -13.06
CA GLY A 59 -15.56 -13.51 -12.00
C GLY A 59 -15.82 -12.24 -11.21
N ASP A 60 -14.79 -11.69 -10.57
CA ASP A 60 -14.93 -10.57 -9.64
C ASP A 60 -13.94 -9.46 -9.96
N THR A 61 -14.33 -8.21 -9.67
CA THR A 61 -13.40 -7.08 -9.51
C THR A 61 -13.35 -6.74 -8.03
N LEU A 62 -12.14 -6.63 -7.48
CA LEU A 62 -11.89 -6.32 -6.08
C LEU A 62 -11.17 -4.98 -5.96
N GLU A 63 -11.55 -4.20 -4.98
CA GLU A 63 -10.92 -2.90 -4.69
C GLU A 63 -10.89 -2.65 -3.19
N SER A 64 -9.79 -2.12 -2.68
CA SER A 64 -9.70 -1.56 -1.34
C SER A 64 -9.02 -0.20 -1.37
N ASN A 65 -9.56 0.73 -0.59
CA ASN A 65 -9.01 2.06 -0.37
C ASN A 65 -8.86 2.25 1.15
N VAL A 66 -7.68 2.63 1.59
CA VAL A 66 -7.36 2.81 3.01
C VAL A 66 -6.66 4.13 3.25
N GLN A 67 -6.87 4.67 4.43
CA GLN A 67 -6.13 5.80 4.97
C GLN A 67 -5.38 5.36 6.22
N ILE A 68 -4.11 5.76 6.33
CA ILE A 68 -3.34 5.64 7.57
C ILE A 68 -3.87 6.68 8.55
N THR A 69 -4.33 6.23 9.73
CA THR A 69 -4.97 7.06 10.75
C THR A 69 -4.11 7.29 11.99
N GLY A 70 -3.03 6.53 12.12
CA GLY A 70 -2.11 6.63 13.23
C GLY A 70 -0.79 5.99 12.88
N VAL A 71 0.28 6.57 13.40
CA VAL A 71 1.65 6.10 13.17
C VAL A 71 2.36 6.11 14.51
N SER A 72 3.05 5.01 14.81
CA SER A 72 3.89 4.86 15.98
C SER A 72 5.16 4.12 15.58
N GLY A 73 6.23 4.30 16.34
CA GLY A 73 7.45 3.57 16.08
C GLY A 73 8.52 3.82 17.13
N LYS A 74 9.64 3.14 16.95
CA LYS A 74 10.86 3.33 17.75
C LYS A 74 12.09 3.09 16.89
N LEU A 75 13.19 3.74 17.25
CA LEU A 75 14.49 3.47 16.66
C LEU A 75 15.17 2.30 17.35
N GLU A 76 15.68 1.36 16.56
CA GLU A 76 16.53 0.25 16.94
C GLU A 76 17.82 0.35 16.11
N GLY A 77 18.78 1.15 16.57
CA GLY A 77 20.01 1.43 15.82
C GLY A 77 19.73 2.27 14.57
N ASP A 78 20.05 1.73 13.38
CA ASP A 78 19.80 2.36 12.07
C ASP A 78 18.41 2.05 11.48
N THR A 79 17.60 1.31 12.23
CA THR A 79 16.31 0.79 11.78
C THR A 79 15.17 1.35 12.63
N ALA A 80 14.20 1.98 11.98
CA ALA A 80 12.93 2.36 12.60
C ALA A 80 11.95 1.18 12.50
N VAL A 81 11.46 0.71 13.65
CA VAL A 81 10.36 -0.25 13.71
C VAL A 81 9.07 0.52 13.83
N MET A 82 8.24 0.44 12.79
CA MET A 82 7.04 1.24 12.63
C MET A 82 5.78 0.38 12.73
N SER A 83 4.72 0.97 13.27
CA SER A 83 3.39 0.40 13.34
C SER A 83 2.37 1.46 12.97
N VAL A 84 1.55 1.18 11.96
CA VAL A 84 0.50 2.10 11.47
C VAL A 84 -0.87 1.51 11.72
N THR A 85 -1.81 2.32 12.18
CA THR A 85 -3.23 1.99 12.16
C THR A 85 -3.84 2.53 10.88
N TYR A 86 -4.80 1.80 10.33
CA TYR A 86 -5.50 2.21 9.11
C TYR A 86 -6.99 1.93 9.21
N SER A 87 -7.75 2.66 8.39
CA SER A 87 -9.17 2.42 8.17
C SER A 87 -9.55 2.75 6.73
N GLY A 88 -10.60 2.12 6.22
CA GLY A 88 -11.08 2.35 4.86
C GLY A 88 -12.19 1.40 4.47
N SER A 89 -12.30 1.14 3.17
CA SER A 89 -13.31 0.26 2.60
C SER A 89 -12.73 -0.78 1.66
N TYR A 90 -13.49 -1.85 1.49
CA TYR A 90 -13.27 -2.89 0.51
C TYR A 90 -14.58 -3.17 -0.24
N THR A 91 -14.47 -3.37 -1.55
CA THR A 91 -15.58 -3.76 -2.43
C THR A 91 -15.17 -4.95 -3.27
N ARG A 92 -16.04 -5.96 -3.33
CA ARG A 92 -16.04 -7.02 -4.35
C ARG A 92 -17.27 -6.86 -5.21
N GLN A 93 -17.09 -6.82 -6.53
CA GLN A 93 -18.17 -6.79 -7.50
C GLN A 93 -18.02 -7.99 -8.44
N GLY A 94 -18.97 -8.91 -8.37
CA GLY A 94 -19.13 -10.05 -9.25
C GLY A 94 -19.73 -9.69 -10.60
N TRP A 95 -19.37 -10.47 -11.60
CA TRP A 95 -19.75 -10.30 -12.99
C TRP A 95 -20.23 -11.62 -13.58
N ASP A 96 -21.27 -11.55 -14.41
CA ASP A 96 -21.77 -12.70 -15.17
C ASP A 96 -22.01 -12.35 -16.65
N ILE A 97 -22.21 -13.36 -17.48
CA ILE A 97 -22.56 -13.24 -18.89
C ILE A 97 -23.87 -12.46 -19.02
N PRO A 98 -23.95 -11.41 -19.86
CA PRO A 98 -22.98 -10.96 -20.86
C PRO A 98 -22.05 -9.82 -20.38
N CYS A 99 -21.19 -10.07 -19.38
CA CYS A 99 -20.34 -9.06 -18.70
C CYS A 99 -21.13 -7.99 -17.92
N GLN A 100 -22.15 -8.40 -17.18
CA GLN A 100 -22.94 -7.50 -16.35
C GLN A 100 -22.63 -7.69 -14.87
N LYS A 101 -22.72 -6.60 -14.11
CA LYS A 101 -22.59 -6.61 -12.65
C LYS A 101 -23.72 -7.46 -12.07
N ILE A 102 -23.35 -8.42 -11.23
CA ILE A 102 -24.31 -9.18 -10.43
C ILE A 102 -24.70 -8.31 -9.23
N SER A 103 -26.00 -8.20 -8.95
CA SER A 103 -26.50 -7.36 -7.85
C SER A 103 -26.27 -7.98 -6.47
N SER A 104 -26.34 -7.16 -5.42
CA SER A 104 -26.10 -7.59 -4.03
C SER A 104 -27.08 -8.66 -3.55
N ASN A 105 -28.34 -8.61 -3.99
CA ASN A 105 -29.37 -9.61 -3.68
C ASN A 105 -29.09 -11.01 -4.27
N LEU A 106 -28.13 -11.12 -5.19
CA LEU A 106 -27.65 -12.39 -5.73
C LEU A 106 -26.26 -12.76 -5.19
N GLY A 107 -25.77 -12.08 -4.14
CA GLY A 107 -24.44 -12.31 -3.56
C GLY A 107 -23.28 -11.80 -4.42
N GLY A 108 -23.57 -11.08 -5.49
CA GLY A 108 -22.58 -10.55 -6.43
C GLY A 108 -21.88 -9.28 -5.96
N VAL A 109 -22.21 -8.76 -4.78
CA VAL A 109 -21.53 -7.58 -4.24
C VAL A 109 -21.22 -7.84 -2.77
N GLU A 110 -19.99 -7.55 -2.38
CA GLU A 110 -19.57 -7.48 -1.00
C GLU A 110 -18.97 -6.10 -0.72
N ASN A 111 -19.46 -5.43 0.32
CA ASN A 111 -18.92 -4.17 0.79
C ASN A 111 -18.54 -4.35 2.26
N ARG A 112 -17.30 -4.01 2.60
CA ARG A 112 -16.77 -4.14 3.97
C ARG A 112 -16.07 -2.87 4.39
N ASN A 113 -16.17 -2.54 5.66
CA ASN A 113 -15.24 -1.62 6.29
C ASN A 113 -13.99 -2.40 6.66
N VAL A 114 -12.83 -1.86 6.32
CA VAL A 114 -11.54 -2.47 6.66
C VAL A 114 -10.81 -1.58 7.63
N SER A 115 -10.21 -2.18 8.64
CA SER A 115 -9.35 -1.49 9.60
C SER A 115 -8.39 -2.47 10.21
N GLY A 116 -7.27 -1.98 10.72
CA GLY A 116 -6.31 -2.81 11.42
C GLY A 116 -5.02 -2.06 11.74
N THR A 117 -4.02 -2.84 12.14
CA THR A 117 -2.66 -2.37 12.39
C THR A 117 -1.70 -3.11 11.47
N TYR A 118 -0.74 -2.41 10.89
CA TYR A 118 0.29 -2.97 10.03
C TYR A 118 1.69 -2.58 10.53
N GLN A 119 2.57 -3.57 10.67
CA GLN A 119 3.95 -3.35 11.11
C GLN A 119 4.93 -3.45 9.94
N PHE A 120 5.97 -2.62 9.95
CA PHE A 120 7.06 -2.65 8.98
C PHE A 120 8.33 -2.06 9.59
N ARG A 121 9.46 -2.26 8.90
CA ARG A 121 10.74 -1.67 9.30
C ARG A 121 11.28 -0.78 8.19
N VAL A 122 11.90 0.33 8.57
CA VAL A 122 12.59 1.24 7.67
C VAL A 122 14.04 1.33 8.11
N THR A 123 14.96 0.84 7.28
CA THR A 123 16.40 0.92 7.55
C THR A 123 17.00 2.06 6.71
N GLY A 124 17.56 3.05 7.40
CA GLY A 124 18.20 4.20 6.77
C GLY A 124 19.71 4.01 6.67
N LYS A 125 20.30 4.28 5.51
CA LYS A 125 21.75 4.38 5.33
C LYS A 125 22.10 5.73 4.74
N ALA A 126 23.22 6.32 5.19
CA ALA A 126 23.67 7.61 4.68
C ALA A 126 23.80 7.58 3.15
N PHE A 127 23.24 8.59 2.48
CA PHE A 127 23.26 8.76 1.02
C PHE A 127 22.61 7.61 0.21
N GLN A 128 21.77 6.80 0.84
CA GLN A 128 21.01 5.74 0.18
C GLN A 128 19.51 5.91 0.44
N LYS A 129 18.70 5.46 -0.52
CA LYS A 129 17.26 5.37 -0.29
C LYS A 129 16.99 4.40 0.88
N PRO A 130 16.03 4.72 1.75
CA PRO A 130 15.67 3.82 2.85
C PRO A 130 15.17 2.49 2.30
N THR A 131 15.53 1.39 2.96
CA THR A 131 15.03 0.07 2.65
C THR A 131 13.82 -0.23 3.52
N ILE A 132 12.70 -0.60 2.90
CA ILE A 132 11.47 -0.99 3.61
C ILE A 132 11.43 -2.51 3.69
N THR A 133 11.34 -3.04 4.91
CA THR A 133 11.05 -4.45 5.14
C THR A 133 9.60 -4.58 5.58
N TRP A 134 8.81 -5.27 4.75
CA TRP A 134 7.39 -5.49 4.98
C TRP A 134 7.15 -6.50 6.11
N GLY A 135 6.23 -6.16 7.02
CA GLY A 135 5.81 -7.04 8.10
C GLY A 135 4.41 -7.61 7.86
N SER A 136 3.62 -7.69 8.93
CA SER A 136 2.29 -8.32 8.92
C SER A 136 1.20 -7.38 9.42
N GLY A 137 -0.03 -7.65 8.95
CA GLY A 137 -1.25 -7.01 9.43
C GLY A 137 -1.85 -7.78 10.62
N SER A 138 -2.52 -7.07 11.52
CA SER A 138 -3.19 -7.64 12.69
C SER A 138 -4.33 -6.75 13.18
N GLY A 139 -5.14 -7.25 14.11
CA GLY A 139 -6.25 -6.48 14.70
C GLY A 139 -7.30 -6.08 13.68
N PHE A 140 -7.61 -6.98 12.72
CA PHE A 140 -8.57 -6.71 11.65
C PHE A 140 -9.97 -6.45 12.22
N GLY A 141 -10.65 -5.43 11.69
CA GLY A 141 -11.92 -4.92 12.22
C GLY A 141 -13.11 -5.86 11.99
N GLU A 142 -13.71 -5.80 10.79
CA GLU A 142 -14.99 -6.47 10.51
C GLU A 142 -14.84 -7.99 10.29
N VAL A 143 -13.76 -8.41 9.63
CA VAL A 143 -13.47 -9.83 9.36
C VAL A 143 -12.16 -10.20 10.03
N ALA A 144 -12.20 -11.18 10.94
CA ALA A 144 -11.03 -11.58 11.72
C ALA A 144 -10.01 -12.44 10.93
N ASP A 145 -10.46 -13.13 9.88
CA ASP A 145 -9.59 -13.97 9.04
C ASP A 145 -8.61 -13.13 8.22
N ALA A 146 -7.32 -13.25 8.50
CA ALA A 146 -6.26 -12.55 7.77
C ALA A 146 -6.20 -12.91 6.28
N GLY A 147 -6.66 -14.11 5.89
CA GLY A 147 -6.70 -14.59 4.52
C GLY A 147 -7.91 -14.10 3.72
N HIS A 148 -8.88 -13.45 4.36
CA HIS A 148 -10.03 -12.90 3.67
C HIS A 148 -9.60 -11.79 2.68
N ASP A 149 -10.18 -11.78 1.48
CA ASP A 149 -9.79 -10.84 0.42
C ASP A 149 -9.82 -9.38 0.90
N SER A 150 -10.80 -8.99 1.72
CA SER A 150 -10.87 -7.64 2.31
C SER A 150 -9.60 -7.25 3.08
N ASN A 151 -9.04 -8.18 3.86
CA ASN A 151 -7.86 -7.93 4.68
C ASN A 151 -6.58 -8.00 3.83
N VAL A 152 -6.49 -8.93 2.89
CA VAL A 152 -5.38 -9.03 1.94
C VAL A 152 -5.24 -7.74 1.12
N PHE A 153 -6.36 -7.23 0.58
CA PHE A 153 -6.35 -6.01 -0.23
C PHE A 153 -6.13 -4.75 0.62
N ALA A 154 -6.68 -4.70 1.83
CA ALA A 154 -6.40 -3.60 2.75
C ALA A 154 -4.90 -3.53 3.09
N VAL A 155 -4.25 -4.66 3.38
CA VAL A 155 -2.80 -4.69 3.64
C VAL A 155 -2.00 -4.25 2.42
N ARG A 156 -2.35 -4.70 1.20
CA ARG A 156 -1.71 -4.22 -0.04
C ARG A 156 -1.90 -2.71 -0.23
N ALA A 157 -3.08 -2.19 0.05
CA ALA A 157 -3.37 -0.76 -0.02
C ALA A 157 -2.55 0.04 1.01
N VAL A 158 -2.36 -0.48 2.23
CA VAL A 158 -1.47 0.12 3.24
C VAL A 158 -0.02 0.12 2.77
N GLN A 159 0.47 -1.00 2.22
CA GLN A 159 1.82 -1.09 1.66
C GLN A 159 2.03 -0.05 0.54
N ASN A 160 1.03 0.14 -0.34
CA ASN A 160 1.07 1.17 -1.38
C ASN A 160 1.08 2.59 -0.80
N ALA A 161 0.29 2.85 0.26
CA ALA A 161 0.30 4.13 0.98
C ALA A 161 1.69 4.43 1.55
N ILE A 162 2.32 3.45 2.20
CA ILE A 162 3.67 3.56 2.78
C ILE A 162 4.71 3.75 1.68
N ALA A 163 4.69 2.91 0.64
CA ALA A 163 5.68 2.95 -0.43
C ALA A 163 5.67 4.29 -1.18
N SER A 164 4.49 4.92 -1.34
CA SER A 164 4.36 6.24 -1.97
C SER A 164 5.06 7.38 -1.20
N ALA A 165 5.53 7.13 0.02
CA ALA A 165 6.22 8.10 0.86
C ALA A 165 7.74 8.15 0.64
N PHE A 166 8.31 7.17 -0.08
CA PHE A 166 9.76 6.97 -0.24
C PHE A 166 10.15 6.84 -1.73
#